data_AF-A0A932EBK4-F1
#
_entry.id   AF-A0A932EBK4-F1
#
_cell.length_a   1.000
_cell.length_b   1.000
_cell.length_c   1.000
_cell.angle_alpha   90.00
_cell.angle_beta   90.00
_cell.angle_gamma   90.00
#
_symmetry.space_group_name_H-M   'P 1'
#
loop_
_entity.id
_entity.type
_entity.pdbx_description
1 polymer ?
#
loop_
_entity_poly.entity_id
_entity_poly.type
_entity_poly.pdbx_seq_one_letter_code
_entity_poly.pdbx_strand_id
1 'polypeptide(L)' 'DLESYKKVVDVAGDTKVFVVGGPKTDNAEQLYETAREIVEAGAAGLAIGRNVWQAENPLEVAEKLASIIYPSK' A
#
# COMPACT_ATOMS: atom_id res chain seq x y z
N ASP A 1 -0.08 10.07 5.96
CA ASP A 1 0.59 9.58 7.18
C ASP A 1 -0.37 8.67 7.92
N LEU A 2 0.18 7.85 8.82
CA LEU A 2 -0.52 6.83 9.58
C LEU A 2 -1.82 7.31 10.27
N GLU A 3 -1.78 8.43 11.00
CA GLU A 3 -2.93 8.91 11.79
C GLU A 3 -4.07 9.39 10.88
N SER A 4 -3.73 10.02 9.76
CA SER A 4 -4.70 10.37 8.72
C SER A 4 -5.38 9.13 8.14
N TYR A 5 -4.65 8.03 7.92
CA TYR A 5 -5.23 6.78 7.42
C TYR A 5 -6.14 6.09 8.44
N LYS A 6 -5.74 6.02 9.72
CA LYS A 6 -6.55 5.43 10.80
C LYS A 6 -7.94 6.07 10.85
N LYS A 7 -8.00 7.40 10.79
CA LYS A 7 -9.28 8.13 10.78
C LYS A 7 -10.19 7.71 9.62
N VAL A 8 -9.64 7.47 8.43
CA VAL A 8 -10.42 7.02 7.26
C VAL A 8 -10.92 5.58 7.46
N VAL A 9 -10.04 4.70 7.95
CA VAL A 9 -10.39 3.29 8.24
C VAL A 9 -11.48 3.22 9.31
N ASP A 10 -11.35 3.99 10.39
CA ASP A 10 -12.32 4.03 11.49
C ASP A 10 -13.71 4.48 11.01
N VAL A 11 -13.77 5.53 10.18
CA VAL A 11 -15.04 6.05 9.63
C VAL A 11 -15.67 5.08 8.62
N ALA A 12 -14.88 4.21 7.96
CA ALA A 12 -15.39 3.20 7.06
C ALA A 12 -16.11 2.02 7.76
N GLY A 13 -15.95 1.90 9.08
CA GLY A 13 -16.59 0.85 9.90
C GLY A 13 -16.25 -0.56 9.41
N ASP A 14 -17.27 -1.37 9.13
CA ASP A 14 -17.08 -2.76 8.68
C ASP A 14 -16.61 -2.88 7.22
N THR A 15 -16.55 -1.77 6.47
CA THR A 15 -16.17 -1.77 5.06
C THR A 15 -14.65 -1.80 4.90
N LYS A 16 -14.15 -2.69 4.03
CA LYS A 16 -12.72 -2.78 3.73
C LYS A 16 -12.24 -1.60 2.90
N VAL A 17 -11.13 -1.00 3.33
CA VAL A 17 -10.51 0.17 2.68
C VAL A 17 -9.26 -0.26 1.91
N PHE A 18 -9.18 0.14 0.64
CA PHE A 18 -7.97 0.02 -0.17
C PHE A 18 -7.42 1.41 -0.48
N VAL A 19 -6.11 1.57 -0.39
CA VAL A 19 -5.44 2.84 -0.72
C VAL A 19 -4.93 2.81 -2.16
N VAL A 20 -5.21 3.86 -2.92
CA VAL A 20 -4.74 3.96 -4.31
C VAL A 20 -3.25 4.30 -4.35
N GLY A 21 -2.48 3.59 -5.17
CA GLY A 21 -1.02 3.76 -5.22
C GLY A 21 -0.53 5.07 -5.87
N GLY A 22 -1.42 5.96 -6.33
CA GLY A 22 -1.06 7.27 -6.84
C GLY A 22 -0.38 7.28 -8.23
N PRO A 23 0.24 8.41 -8.63
CA PRO A 23 1.07 8.50 -9.84
C PRO A 23 2.32 7.63 -9.75
N LYS A 24 2.96 7.34 -10.89
CA LYS A 24 4.26 6.66 -10.90
C LYS A 24 5.27 7.48 -10.09
N THR A 25 6.01 6.82 -9.20
CA THR A 25 7.16 7.38 -8.49
C THR A 25 8.43 6.64 -8.91
N ASP A 26 9.55 7.35 -8.92
CA ASP A 26 10.88 6.74 -9.07
C ASP A 26 11.48 6.36 -7.70
N ASN A 27 10.76 6.64 -6.60
CA ASN A 27 11.16 6.27 -5.25
C ASN A 27 10.27 5.12 -4.73
N ALA A 28 10.74 3.88 -4.91
CA ALA A 28 10.05 2.69 -4.44
C ALA A 28 9.95 2.62 -2.89
N GLU A 29 10.91 3.19 -2.14
CA GLU A 29 10.87 3.14 -0.68
C GLU A 29 9.70 3.96 -0.12
N GLN A 30 9.37 5.09 -0.72
CA GLN A 30 8.19 5.87 -0.34
C GLN A 30 6.90 5.06 -0.52
N LEU A 31 6.83 4.24 -1.56
CA LEU A 31 5.70 3.36 -1.80
C LEU A 31 5.62 2.24 -0.76
N TYR A 32 6.76 1.65 -0.38
CA TYR A 32 6.83 0.63 0.66
C TYR A 32 6.47 1.21 2.03
N GLU A 33 6.90 2.43 2.34
CA GLU A 33 6.51 3.11 3.58
C GLU A 33 5.01 3.34 3.62
N THR A 34 4.42 3.81 2.51
CA THR A 34 2.96 3.94 2.41
C THR A 34 2.27 2.59 2.63
N ALA A 35 2.80 1.50 2.08
CA ALA A 35 2.24 0.17 2.29
C ALA A 35 2.28 -0.25 3.78
N ARG A 36 3.36 0.08 4.51
CA ARG A 36 3.47 -0.17 5.96
C ARG A 36 2.46 0.66 6.74
N GLU A 37 2.40 1.97 6.48
CA GLU A 37 1.48 2.89 7.17
C GLU A 37 0.02 2.46 7.01
N ILE A 38 -0.41 2.06 5.81
CA ILE A 38 -1.83 1.71 5.60
C ILE A 38 -2.19 0.37 6.24
N VAL A 39 -1.26 -0.60 6.26
CA VAL A 39 -1.47 -1.89 6.91
C VAL A 39 -1.57 -1.69 8.42
N GLU A 40 -0.66 -0.87 8.98
CA GLU A 40 -0.72 -0.48 10.39
C GLU A 40 -2.01 0.30 10.73
N ALA A 41 -2.51 1.11 9.80
CA ALA A 41 -3.78 1.81 9.94
C ALA A 41 -5.02 0.90 9.88
N GLY A 42 -4.87 -0.39 9.54
CA GLY A 42 -5.98 -1.33 9.40
C GLY A 42 -6.65 -1.34 8.02
N ALA A 43 -6.03 -0.74 7.00
CA ALA A 43 -6.49 -0.87 5.63
C ALA A 43 -6.33 -2.33 5.13
N ALA A 44 -7.15 -2.72 4.17
CA ALA A 44 -7.10 -4.06 3.58
C ALA A 44 -5.95 -4.24 2.57
N GLY A 45 -5.38 -3.15 2.04
CA GLY A 45 -4.23 -3.19 1.14
C GLY A 45 -4.17 -2.04 0.13
N LEU A 46 -3.44 -2.27 -0.96
CA LEU A 46 -3.24 -1.30 -2.04
C LEU A 46 -4.02 -1.66 -3.31
N ALA A 47 -4.63 -0.65 -3.94
CA ALA A 47 -5.07 -0.69 -5.32
C ALA A 47 -4.03 0.04 -6.18
N ILE A 48 -3.09 -0.71 -6.76
CA ILE A 48 -1.90 -0.17 -7.42
C ILE A 48 -1.70 -0.76 -8.82
N GLY A 49 -1.21 0.09 -9.73
CA GLY A 49 -0.93 -0.29 -11.11
C GLY A 49 0.45 0.21 -11.55
N ARG A 50 0.51 1.46 -12.02
CA ARG A 50 1.70 2.07 -12.65
C ARG A 50 3.00 1.85 -11.87
N ASN A 51 2.95 2.01 -10.56
CA ASN A 51 4.10 1.82 -9.67
C ASN A 51 4.64 0.38 -9.61
N VAL A 52 3.88 -0.61 -10.09
CA VAL A 52 4.33 -2.00 -10.23
C VAL A 52 4.79 -2.26 -11.66
N TRP A 53 3.89 -2.17 -12.65
CA TRP A 53 4.20 -2.61 -14.02
C TRP A 53 5.08 -1.63 -14.83
N GLN A 54 5.30 -0.40 -14.36
CA GLN A 54 6.27 0.56 -14.95
C GLN A 54 7.57 0.67 -14.15
N ALA A 55 7.75 -0.13 -13.10
CA ALA A 55 9.02 -0.18 -12.37
C ALA A 55 10.11 -0.83 -13.22
N GLU A 56 11.38 -0.58 -12.89
CA GLU A 56 12.52 -1.23 -13.53
C GLU A 56 12.48 -2.75 -13.32
N ASN A 57 12.15 -3.19 -12.10
CA ASN A 57 11.94 -4.60 -11.74
C ASN A 57 10.51 -4.83 -11.20
N PRO A 58 9.48 -5.00 -12.06
CA PRO A 58 8.08 -5.09 -11.63
C PRO A 58 7.79 -6.23 -10.65
N LEU A 59 8.41 -7.39 -10.84
CA LEU A 59 8.21 -8.56 -9.99
C LEU A 59 8.76 -8.32 -8.58
N GLU A 60 9.97 -7.76 -8.47
CA GLU A 60 10.59 -7.44 -7.19
C GLU A 60 9.73 -6.44 -6.38
N VAL A 61 9.21 -5.40 -7.05
CA VAL A 61 8.30 -4.44 -6.42
C VAL A 61 7.01 -5.12 -5.96
N ALA A 62 6.41 -5.98 -6.79
CA ALA A 62 5.19 -6.70 -6.45
C ALA A 62 5.40 -7.65 -5.25
N GLU A 63 6.49 -8.41 -5.24
CA GLU A 63 6.85 -9.33 -4.15
C GLU A 63 7.12 -8.56 -2.85
N LYS A 64 7.82 -7.44 -2.93
CA LYS A 64 8.09 -6.59 -1.76
C LYS A 64 6.79 -6.05 -1.16
N LEU A 65 5.90 -5.50 -1.99
CA LEU A 65 4.58 -5.03 -1.54
C LEU A 65 3.74 -6.18 -0.96
N ALA A 66 3.76 -7.35 -1.60
CA ALA A 66 3.04 -8.52 -1.11
C ALA A 66 3.55 -8.97 0.27
N SER A 67 4.87 -8.95 0.52
CA SER A 67 5.43 -9.30 1.82
C SER A 67 5.03 -8.33 2.95
N ILE A 68 4.78 -7.06 2.62
CA ILE A 68 4.32 -6.05 3.57
C ILE A 68 2.84 -6.23 3.87
N ILE A 69 2.02 -6.46 2.85
CA ILE A 69 0.55 -6.56 2.98
C ILE A 69 0.14 -7.93 3.54
N TYR A 70 0.88 -8.99 3.22
CA TYR A 70 0.58 -10.38 3.59
C TYR A 70 1.76 -11.03 4.34
N PRO A 71 2.13 -10.56 5.54
CA PRO A 71 3.34 -11.02 6.25
C PRO A 71 3.29 -12.49 6.72
N SER A 72 2.12 -13.14 6.67
CA SER A 72 1.91 -14.54 7.06
C SER A 72 1.84 -15.51 5.88
N LYS A 73 2.13 -15.05 4.66
CA LYS A 73 2.27 -15.89 3.47
C LYS A 73 3.73 -16.20 3.16
#